data_AF-A0A3D4QZ61-F1
#
_entry.id   AF-A0A3D4QZ61-F1
#
_cell.length_a   1.000
_cell.length_b   1.000
_cell.length_c   1.000
_cell.angle_alpha   90.00
_cell.angle_beta   90.00
_cell.angle_gamma   90.00
#
_symmetry.space_group_name_H-M   'P 1'
#
loop_
_entity.id
_entity.type
_entity.pdbx_description
1 polymer ?
#
loop_
_entity_poly.entity_id
_entity_poly.type
_entity_poly.pdbx_seq_one_letter_code
_entity_poly.pdbx_strand_id
1 'polypeptide(L)'
;AHEDIIPLDDLYRYCKAARNILQGKHGVGRVIARPFVGSSGNYVRTKNRKDFSLPPVGPTILDVLTEEGISTTGVGKINDIFTGRGLQKSFAAKTNEDGINVVLDLIKSHTKGLVFVNLVDFDMLYGHRNDVKGYGASLEALDRRIPELLEALNENDVFILTADHGCDPTTPSTDHSREYIPVLVYGKLLGKGVNLGILNSFSDIGATVLDLLGVKTSLNGTSFINKII
;
A
#
# COMPACT_ATOMS: atom_id res chain seq x y z
N ALA A 1 25.30 -6.44 6.18
CA ALA A 1 26.70 -6.91 6.16
C ALA A 1 27.57 -5.82 5.56
N HIS A 2 28.84 -5.72 5.97
CA HIS A 2 29.76 -4.76 5.36
C HIS A 2 30.06 -5.17 3.92
N GLU A 3 29.91 -4.26 2.95
CA GLU A 3 30.04 -4.61 1.52
C GLU A 3 31.45 -5.10 1.16
N ASP A 4 32.50 -4.55 1.80
CA ASP A 4 33.89 -5.00 1.59
C ASP A 4 34.20 -6.39 2.16
N ILE A 5 33.34 -6.94 3.02
CA ILE A 5 33.53 -8.26 3.65
C ILE A 5 32.63 -9.30 3.00
N ILE A 6 31.36 -8.94 2.77
CA ILE A 6 30.37 -9.80 2.13
C ILE A 6 29.89 -9.07 0.87
N PRO A 7 30.31 -9.53 -0.32
CA PRO A 7 29.83 -8.99 -1.58
C PRO A 7 28.31 -8.98 -1.64
N LEU A 8 27.74 -8.00 -2.34
CA LEU A 8 26.29 -7.80 -2.41
C LEU A 8 25.54 -9.03 -2.93
N ASP A 9 26.08 -9.69 -3.96
CA ASP A 9 25.44 -10.88 -4.53
C ASP A 9 25.36 -12.03 -3.52
N ASP A 10 26.38 -12.19 -2.68
CA ASP A 10 26.36 -13.17 -1.59
C ASP A 10 25.36 -12.77 -0.50
N LEU A 11 25.33 -11.49 -0.10
CA LEU A 11 24.34 -11.00 0.85
C LEU A 11 22.91 -11.26 0.33
N TYR A 12 22.65 -11.00 -0.95
CA TYR A 12 21.36 -11.26 -1.57
C TYR A 12 21.06 -12.76 -1.64
N ARG A 13 22.05 -13.61 -1.94
CA ARG A 13 21.91 -15.07 -1.91
C ARG A 13 21.56 -15.56 -0.51
N TYR A 14 22.20 -15.04 0.54
CA TYR A 14 21.87 -15.38 1.93
C TYR A 14 20.47 -14.93 2.32
N CYS A 15 20.06 -13.72 1.93
CA CYS A 15 18.70 -13.26 2.15
C CYS A 15 17.66 -14.13 1.43
N LYS A 16 17.96 -14.61 0.21
CA LYS A 16 17.09 -15.54 -0.52
C LYS A 16 17.01 -16.91 0.16
N ALA A 17 18.13 -17.42 0.67
CA ALA A 17 18.14 -18.67 1.45
C ALA A 17 17.33 -18.53 2.75
N ALA A 18 17.53 -17.44 3.50
CA ALA A 18 16.74 -17.13 4.68
C ALA A 18 15.25 -16.99 4.35
N ARG A 19 14.90 -16.38 3.22
CA ARG A 19 13.51 -16.27 2.76
C ARG A 19 12.87 -17.64 2.51
N ASN A 20 13.62 -18.61 2.00
CA ASN A 20 13.16 -19.98 1.78
C ASN A 20 12.93 -20.74 3.11
N ILE A 21 13.72 -20.43 4.13
CA ILE A 21 13.59 -21.04 5.47
C ILE A 21 12.42 -20.43 6.25
N LEU A 22 12.27 -19.10 6.18
CA LEU A 22 11.30 -18.34 6.99
C LEU A 22 9.90 -18.37 6.36
N GLN A 23 9.32 -19.55 6.21
CA GLN A 23 7.98 -19.76 5.66
C GLN A 23 7.12 -20.60 6.63
N GLY A 24 5.83 -20.73 6.35
CA GLY A 24 4.90 -21.51 7.18
C GLY A 24 4.86 -21.02 8.62
N LYS A 25 5.09 -21.91 9.60
CA LYS A 25 5.12 -21.58 11.04
C LYS A 25 6.18 -20.56 11.45
N HIS A 26 7.22 -20.36 10.63
CA HIS A 26 8.28 -19.37 10.85
C HIS A 26 8.19 -18.22 9.84
N GLY A 27 7.01 -18.02 9.26
CA GLY A 27 6.75 -16.97 8.30
C GLY A 27 7.05 -15.59 8.87
N VAL A 28 7.96 -14.87 8.22
CA VAL A 28 8.14 -13.43 8.44
C VAL A 28 7.70 -12.67 7.19
N GLY A 29 7.07 -11.51 7.32
CA GLY A 29 6.57 -10.77 6.15
C GLY A 29 7.67 -10.45 5.13
N ARG A 30 8.89 -10.15 5.59
CA ARG A 30 9.99 -9.71 4.73
C ARG A 30 11.37 -10.06 5.30
N VAL A 31 12.28 -10.50 4.44
CA VAL A 31 13.73 -10.56 4.72
C VAL A 31 14.38 -9.38 4.04
N ILE A 32 15.20 -8.60 4.75
CA ILE A 32 15.78 -7.35 4.20
C ILE A 32 17.30 -7.41 4.22
N ALA A 33 17.91 -7.28 3.05
CA ALA A 33 19.34 -7.01 2.93
C ALA A 33 19.63 -5.57 3.35
N ARG A 34 20.41 -5.40 4.41
CA ARG A 34 20.91 -4.09 4.88
C ARG A 34 22.44 -4.03 4.76
N PRO A 35 22.95 -3.81 3.53
CA PRO A 35 24.37 -3.56 3.35
C PRO A 35 24.77 -2.19 3.93
N PHE A 36 26.02 -2.10 4.36
CA PHE A 36 26.61 -0.87 4.87
C PHE A 36 28.11 -0.81 4.52
N VAL A 37 28.66 0.39 4.55
CA VAL A 37 30.09 0.69 4.35
C VAL A 37 30.59 1.59 5.47
N GLY A 38 31.89 1.87 5.49
CA GLY A 38 32.52 2.79 6.42
C GLY A 38 33.49 2.08 7.36
N SER A 39 33.81 2.71 8.47
CA SER A 39 34.76 2.18 9.45
C SER A 39 34.18 2.27 10.85
N SER A 40 34.87 1.67 11.83
CA SER A 40 34.47 1.75 13.24
C SER A 40 34.16 3.19 13.65
N GLY A 41 32.97 3.41 14.21
CA GLY A 41 32.46 4.73 14.58
C GLY A 41 31.74 5.51 13.46
N ASN A 42 31.88 5.12 12.19
CA ASN A 42 31.40 5.85 11.01
C ASN A 42 30.71 4.93 9.97
N TYR A 43 29.76 4.10 10.39
CA TYR A 43 29.05 3.21 9.47
C TYR A 43 27.87 3.89 8.79
N VAL A 44 27.72 3.67 7.48
CA VAL A 44 26.64 4.22 6.67
C VAL A 44 25.95 3.10 5.89
N ARG A 45 24.63 3.01 6.02
CA ARG A 45 23.82 2.10 5.19
C ARG A 45 23.83 2.58 3.74
N THR A 46 24.08 1.67 2.81
CA THR A 46 24.11 2.02 1.39
C THR A 46 22.70 2.00 0.78
N LYS A 47 22.60 2.46 -0.47
CA LYS A 47 21.37 2.38 -1.27
C LYS A 47 21.09 0.96 -1.78
N ASN A 48 22.01 0.01 -1.60
CA ASN A 48 21.92 -1.37 -2.09
C ASN A 48 20.98 -2.25 -1.22
N ARG A 49 20.07 -1.62 -0.46
CA ARG A 49 19.00 -2.30 0.26
C ARG A 49 18.17 -3.10 -0.74
N LYS A 50 17.90 -4.36 -0.39
CA LYS A 50 16.97 -5.21 -1.16
C LYS A 50 16.04 -5.96 -0.23
N ASP A 51 14.77 -5.99 -0.58
CA ASP A 51 13.71 -6.58 0.21
C ASP A 51 13.21 -7.87 -0.47
N PHE A 52 13.02 -8.92 0.32
CA PHE A 52 12.53 -10.22 -0.13
C PHE A 52 11.23 -10.53 0.64
N SER A 53 10.10 -10.04 0.12
CA SER A 53 8.77 -10.24 0.71
C SER A 53 8.19 -11.60 0.32
N LEU A 54 7.23 -12.09 1.12
CA LEU A 54 6.38 -13.19 0.67
C LEU A 54 5.42 -12.68 -0.42
N PRO A 55 5.24 -13.42 -1.54
CA PRO A 55 4.19 -13.09 -2.48
C PRO A 55 2.82 -13.34 -1.84
N PRO A 56 1.74 -12.70 -2.35
CA PRO A 56 0.39 -13.04 -1.95
C PRO A 56 0.14 -14.56 -2.05
N VAL A 57 -0.47 -15.14 -1.02
CA VAL A 57 -0.67 -16.60 -0.88
C VAL A 57 -1.72 -17.20 -1.84
N GLY A 58 -2.45 -16.35 -2.55
CA GLY A 58 -3.43 -16.73 -3.56
C GLY A 58 -3.62 -15.61 -4.59
N PRO A 59 -4.48 -15.81 -5.60
CA PRO A 59 -4.86 -14.76 -6.54
C PRO A 59 -5.46 -13.55 -5.81
N THR A 60 -5.14 -12.37 -6.34
CA THR A 60 -5.58 -11.06 -5.84
C THR A 60 -6.41 -10.35 -6.90
N ILE A 61 -7.07 -9.25 -6.55
CA ILE A 61 -7.76 -8.42 -7.55
C ILE A 61 -6.78 -7.89 -8.62
N LEU A 62 -5.50 -7.72 -8.29
CA LEU A 62 -4.48 -7.27 -9.23
C LEU A 62 -4.21 -8.31 -10.32
N ASP A 63 -4.24 -9.59 -9.96
CA ASP A 63 -4.13 -10.70 -10.92
C ASP A 63 -5.34 -10.70 -11.86
N VAL A 64 -6.55 -10.66 -11.28
CA VAL A 64 -7.82 -10.67 -12.04
C VAL A 64 -7.90 -9.48 -13.00
N LEU A 65 -7.58 -8.26 -12.54
CA LEU A 65 -7.59 -7.08 -13.41
C LEU A 65 -6.56 -7.20 -14.54
N THR A 66 -5.39 -7.76 -14.26
CA THR A 66 -4.36 -7.99 -15.29
C THR A 66 -4.83 -9.00 -16.34
N GLU A 67 -5.49 -10.08 -15.91
CA GLU A 67 -6.08 -11.10 -16.80
C GLU A 67 -7.17 -10.54 -17.71
N GLU A 68 -8.00 -9.61 -17.19
CA GLU A 68 -9.03 -8.89 -17.95
C GLU A 68 -8.46 -7.74 -18.82
N GLY A 69 -7.14 -7.57 -18.86
CA GLY A 69 -6.48 -6.51 -19.64
C GLY A 69 -6.68 -5.10 -19.07
N ILE A 70 -7.14 -4.98 -17.81
CA ILE A 70 -7.34 -3.72 -17.12
C ILE A 70 -6.03 -3.28 -16.46
N SER A 71 -5.66 -2.01 -16.68
CA SER A 71 -4.40 -1.49 -16.15
C SER A 71 -4.37 -1.37 -14.64
N THR A 72 -3.24 -1.76 -14.06
CA THR A 72 -2.97 -1.71 -12.61
C THR A 72 -1.68 -0.93 -12.36
N THR A 73 -1.80 0.15 -11.59
CA THR A 73 -0.69 1.05 -11.27
C THR A 73 -0.51 1.14 -9.77
N GLY A 74 0.67 0.76 -9.27
CA GLY A 74 1.00 0.83 -7.85
C GLY A 74 1.87 2.04 -7.50
N VAL A 75 1.48 2.83 -6.50
CA VAL A 75 2.24 3.99 -6.01
C VAL A 75 2.75 3.74 -4.60
N GLY A 76 4.00 4.11 -4.33
CA GLY A 76 4.62 3.92 -3.01
C GLY A 76 4.97 2.45 -2.76
N LYS A 77 4.47 1.90 -1.64
CA LYS A 77 4.83 0.54 -1.21
C LYS A 77 4.04 -0.59 -1.86
N ILE A 78 3.06 -0.29 -2.72
CA ILE A 78 2.20 -1.31 -3.33
C ILE A 78 3.01 -2.38 -4.08
N ASN A 79 4.01 -2.00 -4.89
CA ASN A 79 4.88 -2.99 -5.55
C ASN A 79 5.64 -3.89 -4.55
N ASP A 80 6.15 -3.30 -3.46
CA ASP A 80 6.88 -4.03 -2.43
C ASP A 80 5.98 -4.99 -1.63
N ILE A 81 4.71 -4.63 -1.42
CA ILE A 81 3.70 -5.40 -0.69
C ILE A 81 3.24 -6.60 -1.53
N PHE A 82 2.96 -6.36 -2.82
CA PHE A 82 2.47 -7.39 -3.74
C PHE A 82 3.60 -8.09 -4.51
N THR A 83 4.87 -7.81 -4.22
CA THR A 83 6.04 -8.34 -4.95
C THR A 83 5.97 -8.11 -6.48
N GLY A 84 5.37 -6.99 -6.90
CA GLY A 84 5.12 -6.65 -8.30
C GLY A 84 4.03 -7.49 -8.98
N ARG A 85 3.40 -8.43 -8.27
CA ARG A 85 2.37 -9.31 -8.81
C ARG A 85 1.14 -8.52 -9.24
N GLY A 86 0.72 -8.71 -10.49
CA GLY A 86 -0.47 -8.07 -11.05
C GLY A 86 -0.36 -6.56 -11.21
N LEU A 87 0.84 -5.97 -11.17
CA LEU A 87 1.07 -4.55 -11.43
C LEU A 87 1.71 -4.36 -12.81
N GLN A 88 1.08 -3.56 -13.67
CA GLN A 88 1.65 -3.18 -14.96
C GLN A 88 2.66 -2.04 -14.83
N LYS A 89 2.41 -1.10 -13.92
CA LYS A 89 3.29 0.05 -13.63
C LYS A 89 3.45 0.21 -12.14
N SER A 90 4.62 0.70 -11.73
CA SER A 90 4.82 1.15 -10.36
C SER A 90 5.68 2.41 -10.28
N PHE A 91 5.27 3.30 -9.39
CA PHE A 91 5.94 4.56 -9.11
C PHE A 91 6.36 4.60 -7.63
N ALA A 92 7.61 4.93 -7.37
CA ALA A 92 8.11 5.09 -6.01
C ALA A 92 7.64 6.44 -5.42
N ALA A 93 7.34 6.44 -4.12
CA ALA A 93 7.08 7.64 -3.33
C ALA A 93 7.97 7.59 -2.09
N LYS A 94 8.65 8.70 -1.76
CA LYS A 94 9.54 8.75 -0.58
C LYS A 94 8.81 9.23 0.67
N THR A 95 7.75 10.02 0.48
CA THR A 95 6.89 10.58 1.52
C THR A 95 5.43 10.45 1.10
N ASN A 96 4.51 10.71 2.02
CA ASN A 96 3.08 10.81 1.71
C ASN A 96 2.80 11.89 0.67
N GLU A 97 3.47 13.05 0.79
CA GLU A 97 3.32 14.17 -0.14
C GLU A 97 3.75 13.80 -1.57
N ASP A 98 4.88 13.09 -1.71
CA ASP A 98 5.32 12.55 -3.01
C ASP A 98 4.27 11.60 -3.60
N GLY A 99 3.69 10.73 -2.75
CA GLY A 99 2.67 9.76 -3.18
C GLY A 99 1.42 10.44 -3.71
N ILE A 100 0.95 11.48 -3.03
CA ILE A 100 -0.21 12.27 -3.44
C ILE A 100 0.07 13.00 -4.76
N ASN A 101 1.27 13.59 -4.91
CA ASN A 101 1.66 14.27 -6.16
C ASN A 101 1.67 13.30 -7.35
N VAL A 102 2.21 12.09 -7.17
CA VAL A 102 2.17 11.04 -8.21
C VAL A 102 0.74 10.67 -8.56
N VAL A 103 -0.15 10.52 -7.58
CA VAL A 103 -1.57 10.22 -7.84
C VAL A 103 -2.24 11.33 -8.66
N LEU A 104 -1.99 12.60 -8.33
CA LEU A 104 -2.51 13.74 -9.09
C LEU A 104 -2.01 13.74 -10.54
N ASP A 105 -0.73 13.44 -10.76
CA ASP A 105 -0.17 13.33 -12.11
C ASP A 105 -0.79 12.17 -12.89
N LEU A 106 -1.09 11.05 -12.23
CA LEU A 106 -1.77 9.90 -12.84
C LEU A 106 -3.23 10.23 -13.23
N ILE A 107 -3.94 10.99 -12.39
CA ILE A 107 -5.30 11.46 -12.68
C ILE A 107 -5.26 12.42 -13.88
N LYS A 108 -4.36 13.42 -13.86
CA LYS A 108 -4.20 14.43 -14.94
C LYS A 108 -3.74 13.83 -16.27
N SER A 109 -3.04 12.70 -16.23
CA SER A 109 -2.65 11.94 -17.43
C SER A 109 -3.72 10.96 -17.92
N HIS A 110 -4.92 11.00 -17.33
CA HIS A 110 -6.06 10.13 -17.67
C HIS A 110 -5.72 8.63 -17.61
N THR A 111 -4.91 8.24 -16.62
CA THR A 111 -4.57 6.83 -16.38
C THR A 111 -5.85 6.02 -16.19
N LYS A 112 -5.95 4.89 -16.91
CA LYS A 112 -7.10 3.99 -16.85
C LYS A 112 -6.87 2.83 -15.88
N GLY A 113 -7.96 2.23 -15.41
CA GLY A 113 -7.93 1.07 -14.52
C GLY A 113 -7.71 1.46 -13.06
N LEU A 114 -7.03 0.60 -12.30
CA LEU A 114 -6.79 0.78 -10.87
C LEU A 114 -5.47 1.52 -10.62
N VAL A 115 -5.56 2.69 -9.97
CA VAL A 115 -4.43 3.33 -9.30
C VAL A 115 -4.51 2.99 -7.82
N PHE A 116 -3.55 2.22 -7.32
CA PHE A 116 -3.47 1.80 -5.93
C PHE A 116 -2.27 2.48 -5.26
N VAL A 117 -2.51 3.29 -4.22
CA VAL A 117 -1.48 4.04 -3.51
C VAL A 117 -1.39 3.61 -2.04
N ASN A 118 -0.18 3.54 -1.50
CA ASN A 118 0.06 3.41 -0.08
C ASN A 118 0.86 4.63 0.44
N LEU A 119 0.29 5.31 1.44
CA LEU A 119 0.88 6.45 2.14
C LEU A 119 1.49 5.96 3.47
N VAL A 120 2.77 5.62 3.45
CA VAL A 120 3.40 4.81 4.52
C VAL A 120 3.87 5.62 5.74
N ASP A 121 3.95 6.95 5.65
CA ASP A 121 4.57 7.74 6.72
C ASP A 121 3.80 7.66 8.04
N PHE A 122 2.47 7.49 7.99
CA PHE A 122 1.61 7.28 9.16
C PHE A 122 2.12 6.15 10.05
N ASP A 123 2.45 5.02 9.45
CA ASP A 123 2.96 3.83 10.12
C ASP A 123 4.45 3.95 10.47
N MET A 124 5.29 4.23 9.47
CA MET A 124 6.75 4.12 9.57
C MET A 124 7.40 5.27 10.35
N LEU A 125 6.85 6.48 10.28
CA LEU A 125 7.43 7.66 10.91
C LEU A 125 6.76 8.00 12.23
N TYR A 126 5.47 7.69 12.40
CA TYR A 126 4.69 8.20 13.53
C TYR A 126 4.11 7.09 14.42
N GLY A 127 3.38 6.14 13.85
CA GLY A 127 2.73 5.04 14.57
C GLY A 127 3.72 4.19 15.37
N HIS A 128 4.64 3.52 14.69
CA HIS A 128 5.68 2.69 15.33
C HIS A 128 6.63 3.47 16.28
N ARG A 129 6.61 4.80 16.23
CA ARG A 129 7.44 5.69 17.06
C ARG A 129 6.67 6.34 18.21
N ASN A 130 5.37 6.05 18.33
CA ASN A 130 4.48 6.66 19.31
C ASN A 130 4.54 8.19 19.30
N ASP A 131 4.66 8.77 18.10
CA ASP A 131 4.68 10.22 17.91
C ASP A 131 3.27 10.74 17.58
N VAL A 132 2.50 10.99 18.64
CA VAL A 132 1.13 11.49 18.54
C VAL A 132 1.04 12.81 17.76
N LYS A 133 1.99 13.73 17.99
CA LYS A 133 1.97 15.06 17.36
C LYS A 133 2.29 14.96 15.87
N GLY A 134 3.30 14.18 15.52
CA GLY A 134 3.66 13.91 14.12
C GLY A 134 2.55 13.19 13.38
N TYR A 135 1.89 12.21 14.01
CA TYR A 135 0.76 11.49 13.43
C TYR A 135 -0.40 12.46 13.12
N GLY A 136 -0.81 13.28 14.10
CA GLY A 136 -1.86 14.28 13.92
C GLY A 136 -1.53 15.28 12.81
N ALA A 137 -0.32 15.83 12.79
CA ALA A 137 0.12 16.76 11.75
C ALA A 137 0.13 16.13 10.35
N SER A 138 0.48 14.84 10.24
CA SER A 138 0.44 14.08 8.99
C SER A 138 -0.99 13.85 8.51
N LEU A 139 -1.95 13.62 9.42
CA LEU A 139 -3.37 13.50 9.07
C LEU A 139 -3.92 14.82 8.55
N GLU A 140 -3.62 15.94 9.22
CA GLU A 140 -4.00 17.28 8.75
C GLU A 140 -3.36 17.62 7.39
N ALA A 141 -2.13 17.15 7.14
CA ALA A 141 -1.46 17.33 5.86
C ALA A 141 -2.17 16.58 4.73
N LEU A 142 -2.57 15.33 4.95
CA LEU A 142 -3.38 14.57 3.98
C LEU A 142 -4.73 15.27 3.76
N ASP A 143 -5.42 15.67 4.83
CA ASP A 143 -6.73 16.32 4.76
C ASP A 143 -6.69 17.57 3.86
N ARG A 144 -5.66 18.42 3.98
CA ARG A 144 -5.47 19.58 3.10
C ARG A 144 -5.32 19.23 1.62
N ARG A 145 -4.88 18.02 1.29
CA ARG A 145 -4.71 17.54 -0.10
C ARG A 145 -5.94 16.84 -0.65
N ILE A 146 -6.88 16.40 0.20
CA ILE A 146 -8.09 15.70 -0.25
C ILE A 146 -8.90 16.55 -1.25
N PRO A 147 -9.19 17.84 -1.02
CA PRO A 147 -9.94 18.65 -1.99
C PRO A 147 -9.31 18.66 -3.39
N GLU A 148 -7.98 18.79 -3.48
CA GLU A 148 -7.25 18.78 -4.75
C GLU A 148 -7.41 17.43 -5.48
N LEU A 149 -7.34 16.30 -4.75
CA LEU A 149 -7.55 14.97 -5.31
C LEU A 149 -8.98 14.81 -5.86
N LEU A 150 -9.99 15.23 -5.09
CA LEU A 150 -11.39 15.08 -5.47
C LEU A 150 -11.77 15.97 -6.66
N GLU A 151 -11.23 17.19 -6.72
CA GLU A 151 -11.44 18.12 -7.84
C GLU A 151 -10.82 17.61 -9.15
N ALA A 152 -9.66 16.93 -9.07
CA ALA A 152 -8.97 16.39 -10.22
C ALA A 152 -9.69 15.20 -10.88
N LEU A 153 -10.59 14.50 -10.16
CA LEU A 153 -11.31 13.33 -10.67
C LEU A 153 -12.16 13.66 -11.89
N ASN A 154 -12.19 12.77 -12.88
CA ASN A 154 -13.13 12.82 -13.98
C ASN A 154 -14.54 12.36 -13.53
N GLU A 155 -15.56 12.53 -14.37
CA GLU A 155 -16.95 12.17 -14.01
C GLU A 155 -17.13 10.70 -13.61
N ASN A 156 -16.40 9.79 -14.28
CA ASN A 156 -16.51 8.35 -14.08
C ASN A 156 -15.49 7.79 -13.07
N ASP A 157 -14.65 8.64 -12.48
CA ASP A 157 -13.64 8.17 -11.54
C ASP A 157 -14.25 7.96 -10.15
N VAL A 158 -13.78 6.92 -9.46
CA VAL A 158 -14.14 6.61 -8.08
C VAL A 158 -12.89 6.63 -7.21
N PHE A 159 -12.95 7.37 -6.12
CA PHE A 159 -11.93 7.46 -5.09
C PHE A 159 -12.37 6.67 -3.86
N ILE A 160 -11.50 5.78 -3.37
CA ILE A 160 -11.69 5.01 -2.14
C ILE A 160 -10.52 5.30 -1.20
N LEU A 161 -10.82 5.82 0.00
CA LEU A 161 -9.85 6.03 1.07
C LEU A 161 -10.08 5.00 2.18
N THR A 162 -9.01 4.32 2.58
CA THR A 162 -9.05 3.30 3.62
C THR A 162 -7.69 3.11 4.31
N ALA A 163 -7.62 2.19 5.27
CA ALA A 163 -6.40 1.75 5.94
C ALA A 163 -6.28 0.23 5.89
N ASP A 164 -5.17 -0.35 6.35
CA ASP A 164 -4.92 -1.79 6.38
C ASP A 164 -4.86 -2.36 7.80
N HIS A 165 -4.64 -1.51 8.81
CA HIS A 165 -4.69 -1.84 10.24
C HIS A 165 -4.67 -0.54 11.07
N GLY A 166 -4.66 -0.68 12.40
CA GLY A 166 -4.34 0.40 13.33
C GLY A 166 -2.84 0.44 13.65
N CYS A 167 -2.36 1.60 14.11
CA CYS A 167 -1.06 1.75 14.76
C CYS A 167 -1.14 2.92 15.75
N ASP A 168 -1.83 2.69 16.87
CA ASP A 168 -2.15 3.73 17.86
C ASP A 168 -0.89 4.29 18.56
N PRO A 169 -0.50 5.55 18.28
CA PRO A 169 0.72 6.16 18.82
C PRO A 169 0.59 6.57 20.29
N THR A 170 -0.58 6.38 20.91
CA THR A 170 -0.84 6.70 22.32
C THR A 170 -0.62 5.50 23.24
N THR A 171 -0.40 4.32 22.68
CA THR A 171 -0.12 3.10 23.44
C THR A 171 1.39 2.92 23.66
N PRO A 172 1.82 2.12 24.66
CA PRO A 172 3.24 1.78 24.82
C PRO A 172 3.74 0.76 23.79
N SER A 173 2.86 0.17 22.98
CA SER A 173 3.23 -0.76 21.92
C SER A 173 4.09 -0.05 20.87
N THR A 174 4.99 -0.78 20.23
CA THR A 174 5.65 -0.34 18.99
C THR A 174 5.24 -1.21 17.81
N ASP A 175 4.24 -2.06 18.01
CA ASP A 175 3.62 -2.93 17.02
C ASP A 175 2.22 -2.40 16.65
N HIS A 176 1.64 -2.94 15.58
CA HIS A 176 0.31 -2.58 15.10
C HIS A 176 -0.80 -2.90 16.11
N SER A 177 -1.90 -2.16 16.01
CA SER A 177 -3.11 -2.36 16.78
C SER A 177 -4.21 -2.98 15.91
N ARG A 178 -5.02 -3.87 16.52
CA ARG A 178 -6.12 -4.54 15.82
C ARG A 178 -7.38 -3.68 15.89
N GLU A 179 -7.56 -2.84 14.88
CA GLU A 179 -8.64 -1.87 14.81
C GLU A 179 -9.52 -2.03 13.57
N TYR A 180 -10.71 -1.43 13.61
CA TYR A 180 -11.49 -1.17 12.39
C TYR A 180 -10.77 -0.13 11.53
N ILE A 181 -10.96 -0.22 10.21
CA ILE A 181 -10.45 0.76 9.25
C ILE A 181 -11.61 1.64 8.74
N PRO A 182 -11.36 2.92 8.43
CA PRO A 182 -12.35 3.73 7.73
C PRO A 182 -12.48 3.25 6.28
N VAL A 183 -13.68 3.36 5.70
CA VAL A 183 -13.92 3.19 4.26
C VAL A 183 -14.74 4.37 3.79
N LEU A 184 -14.12 5.27 3.04
CA LEU A 184 -14.77 6.42 2.43
C LEU A 184 -14.74 6.24 0.91
N VAL A 185 -15.88 6.44 0.27
CA VAL A 185 -16.04 6.28 -1.17
C VAL A 185 -16.64 7.55 -1.74
N TYR A 186 -16.00 8.07 -2.78
CA TYR A 186 -16.42 9.28 -3.47
C TYR A 186 -16.37 9.07 -4.98
N GLY A 187 -17.35 9.61 -5.69
CA GLY A 187 -17.37 9.70 -7.14
C GLY A 187 -18.45 10.68 -7.56
N LYS A 188 -18.26 11.39 -8.68
CA LYS A 188 -19.19 12.45 -9.12
C LYS A 188 -20.59 11.90 -9.44
N LEU A 189 -20.67 10.66 -9.89
CA LEU A 189 -21.90 9.95 -10.24
C LEU A 189 -22.44 9.05 -9.12
N LEU A 190 -21.75 8.94 -7.98
CA LEU A 190 -22.18 8.08 -6.88
C LEU A 190 -23.25 8.76 -5.99
N GLY A 191 -24.05 7.93 -5.31
CA GLY A 191 -25.00 8.35 -4.30
C GLY A 191 -24.32 9.11 -3.15
N LYS A 192 -24.93 10.23 -2.72
CA LYS A 192 -24.40 11.09 -1.66
C LYS A 192 -24.93 10.68 -0.28
N GLY A 193 -24.08 10.76 0.74
CA GLY A 193 -24.48 10.56 2.14
C GLY A 193 -24.85 9.12 2.50
N VAL A 194 -24.42 8.14 1.70
CA VAL A 194 -24.67 6.71 1.95
C VAL A 194 -23.88 6.25 3.17
N ASN A 195 -24.58 5.73 4.18
CA ASN A 195 -23.95 5.01 5.28
C ASN A 195 -23.81 3.52 4.89
N LEU A 196 -22.57 3.08 4.65
CA LEU A 196 -22.28 1.68 4.29
C LEU A 196 -22.54 0.70 5.45
N GLY A 197 -22.57 1.20 6.69
CA GLY A 197 -22.52 0.40 7.90
C GLY A 197 -21.15 -0.22 8.11
N ILE A 198 -21.09 -1.26 8.94
CA ILE A 198 -19.87 -2.05 9.14
C ILE A 198 -19.78 -3.08 8.00
N LEU A 199 -18.65 -3.09 7.30
CA LEU A 199 -18.33 -4.12 6.30
C LEU A 199 -17.78 -5.38 6.97
N ASN A 200 -17.95 -6.53 6.33
CA ASN A 200 -17.57 -7.81 6.94
C ASN A 200 -16.07 -8.11 6.76
N SER A 201 -15.46 -7.60 5.69
CA SER A 201 -14.07 -7.86 5.36
C SER A 201 -13.46 -6.72 4.53
N PHE A 202 -12.14 -6.57 4.60
CA PHE A 202 -11.41 -5.69 3.67
C PHE A 202 -11.58 -6.16 2.21
N SER A 203 -11.85 -7.45 2.03
CA SER A 203 -12.14 -8.03 0.72
C SER A 203 -13.39 -7.43 0.07
N ASP A 204 -14.31 -6.84 0.83
CA ASP A 204 -15.50 -6.15 0.32
C ASP A 204 -15.11 -4.92 -0.52
N ILE A 205 -13.99 -4.27 -0.20
CA ILE A 205 -13.42 -3.16 -0.99
C ILE A 205 -12.95 -3.70 -2.34
N GLY A 206 -12.20 -4.81 -2.34
CA GLY A 206 -11.70 -5.45 -3.56
C GLY A 206 -12.83 -5.95 -4.47
N ALA A 207 -13.85 -6.58 -3.89
CA ALA A 207 -15.05 -7.00 -4.62
C ALA A 207 -15.78 -5.80 -5.27
N THR A 208 -15.90 -4.69 -4.54
CA THR A 208 -16.54 -3.48 -5.08
C THR A 208 -15.70 -2.83 -6.19
N VAL A 209 -14.37 -2.83 -6.08
CA VAL A 209 -13.48 -2.34 -7.16
C VAL A 209 -13.66 -3.15 -8.44
N LEU A 210 -13.77 -4.48 -8.32
CA LEU A 210 -13.99 -5.35 -9.48
C LEU A 210 -15.37 -5.10 -10.11
N ASP A 211 -16.43 -4.96 -9.32
CA ASP A 211 -17.77 -4.63 -9.84
C ASP A 211 -17.80 -3.26 -10.53
N LEU A 212 -17.14 -2.24 -9.96
CA LEU A 212 -17.04 -0.90 -10.57
C LEU A 212 -16.31 -0.93 -11.92
N LEU A 213 -15.39 -1.88 -12.09
CA LEU A 213 -14.66 -2.11 -13.33
C LEU A 213 -15.35 -3.14 -14.26
N GLY A 214 -16.53 -3.61 -13.90
CA GLY A 214 -17.32 -4.56 -14.69
C GLY A 214 -16.76 -5.98 -14.74
N VAL A 215 -15.89 -6.34 -13.78
CA VAL A 215 -15.21 -7.63 -13.74
C VAL A 215 -15.88 -8.59 -12.76
N LYS A 216 -16.24 -9.78 -13.25
CA LYS A 216 -16.76 -10.85 -12.40
C LYS A 216 -15.63 -11.68 -11.82
N THR A 217 -15.77 -12.07 -10.56
CA THR A 217 -14.77 -12.91 -9.90
C THR A 217 -15.40 -13.87 -8.89
N SER A 218 -14.63 -14.89 -8.50
CA SER A 218 -14.91 -15.77 -7.36
C SER A 218 -14.01 -15.47 -6.15
N LEU A 219 -13.26 -14.37 -6.16
CA LEU A 219 -12.49 -13.94 -4.99
C LEU A 219 -13.44 -13.60 -3.83
N ASN A 220 -12.91 -13.71 -2.60
CA ASN A 220 -13.65 -13.39 -1.39
C ASN A 220 -14.09 -11.92 -1.35
N GLY A 221 -15.16 -11.66 -0.61
CA GLY A 221 -15.70 -10.33 -0.37
C GLY A 221 -17.12 -10.19 -0.93
N THR A 222 -17.89 -9.29 -0.33
CA THR A 222 -19.23 -8.93 -0.78
C THR A 222 -19.23 -7.49 -1.21
N SER A 223 -19.37 -7.27 -2.52
CA SER A 223 -19.44 -5.93 -3.09
C SER A 223 -20.60 -5.12 -2.50
N PHE A 224 -20.33 -3.85 -2.19
CA PHE A 224 -21.33 -2.90 -1.72
C PHE A 224 -21.74 -1.90 -2.82
N ILE A 225 -21.43 -2.19 -4.09
CA ILE A 225 -21.72 -1.31 -5.23
C ILE A 225 -23.18 -0.86 -5.29
N ASN A 226 -24.13 -1.75 -5.01
CA ASN A 226 -25.57 -1.47 -5.01
C ASN A 226 -26.02 -0.46 -3.94
N LYS A 227 -25.15 -0.15 -2.96
CA LYS A 227 -25.42 0.89 -1.96
C LYS A 227 -24.98 2.27 -2.43
N ILE A 228 -24.03 2.35 -3.36
CA ILE A 228 -23.34 3.60 -3.72
C ILE A 228 -23.66 4.10 -5.14
N ILE A 229 -24.30 3.29 -5.98
CA ILE A 229 -24.81 3.70 -7.30
C ILE A 229 -26.29 4.07 -7.19
#